data_AF-A0AAE8M517-F1
#
_entry.id   AF-A0AAE8M517-F1
#
_cell.length_a   1.000
_cell.length_b   1.000
_cell.length_c   1.000
_cell.angle_alpha   90.00
_cell.angle_beta   90.00
_cell.angle_gamma   90.00
#
_symmetry.space_group_name_H-M   'P 1'
#
loop_
_entity.id
_entity.type
_entity.pdbx_description
1 polymer ?
#
loop_
_entity_poly.entity_id
_entity_poly.type
_entity_poly.pdbx_seq_one_letter_code
_entity_poly.pdbx_strand_id
1 'polypeptide(L)'
;MKLTLPTVVFSLSLLGAVDASRIEIDVATGPGIIPVYSSAYYDNKGKMYSLGAFRDGCKKTQYDWIKQICIDGSKSRAHVTYSGGSRNCYKQTKDSSKLCGGSSGCWGGVCTRCWNYVYTKTSCTWRSADDIEAPTGEQEST
;
A
#
# COMPACT_ATOMS: atom_id res chain seq x y z
N MET A 1 31.81 54.33 8.39
CA MET A 1 30.52 53.66 8.08
C MET A 1 30.62 52.22 8.55
N LYS A 2 29.69 51.75 9.40
CA LYS A 2 29.66 50.37 9.93
C LYS A 2 28.79 49.52 9.00
N LEU A 3 29.40 48.51 8.37
CA LEU A 3 28.72 47.51 7.55
C LEU A 3 28.31 46.33 8.45
N THR A 4 27.01 46.24 8.76
CA THR A 4 26.40 45.07 9.38
C THR A 4 25.86 44.17 8.29
N LEU A 5 26.42 42.96 8.14
CA LEU A 5 25.86 41.94 7.25
C LEU A 5 24.71 41.20 7.94
N PRO A 6 23.60 40.90 7.23
CA PRO A 6 22.53 40.07 7.76
C PRO A 6 22.95 38.60 7.71
N THR A 7 22.95 37.93 8.87
CA THR A 7 23.15 36.49 9.00
C THR A 7 21.88 35.78 8.53
N VAL A 8 21.89 35.22 7.32
CA VAL A 8 20.81 34.38 6.82
C VAL A 8 20.95 33.00 7.48
N VAL A 9 20.12 32.74 8.48
CA VAL A 9 19.99 31.41 9.09
C VAL A 9 19.15 30.56 8.15
N PHE A 10 19.81 29.69 7.39
CA PHE A 10 19.15 28.69 6.55
C PHE A 10 18.68 27.56 7.47
N SER A 11 17.45 27.66 7.97
CA SER A 11 16.80 26.57 8.69
C SER A 11 16.59 25.41 7.71
N LEU A 12 17.50 24.44 7.76
CA LEU A 12 17.36 23.16 7.07
C LEU A 12 16.20 22.41 7.74
N SER A 13 14.98 22.66 7.27
CA SER A 13 13.81 21.86 7.61
C SER A 13 14.18 20.41 7.29
N LEU A 14 14.34 19.57 8.33
CA LEU A 14 14.52 18.13 8.16
C LEU A 14 13.35 17.65 7.30
N LEU A 15 13.63 17.33 6.03
CA LEU A 15 12.75 16.57 5.17
C LEU A 15 12.50 15.26 5.92
N GLY A 16 11.36 15.18 6.60
CA GLY A 16 10.93 13.98 7.31
C GLY A 16 11.06 12.83 6.33
N ALA A 17 11.75 11.76 6.75
CA ALA A 17 11.82 10.54 5.98
C ALA A 17 10.39 10.17 5.60
N VAL A 18 10.04 10.32 4.32
CA VAL A 18 8.74 9.93 3.83
C VAL A 18 8.67 8.44 4.12
N ASP A 19 7.73 8.03 4.97
CA ASP A 19 7.56 6.62 5.30
C ASP A 19 7.35 5.87 3.98
N ALA A 20 8.38 5.16 3.54
CA ALA A 20 8.47 4.60 2.19
C ALA A 20 7.74 3.25 2.07
N SER A 21 6.87 2.93 3.03
CA SER A 21 6.07 1.72 2.96
C SER A 21 5.14 1.78 1.75
N ARG A 22 4.95 0.64 1.11
CA ARG A 22 4.12 0.52 -0.09
C ARG A 22 3.55 -0.88 -0.21
N ILE A 23 2.49 -0.99 -0.99
CA ILE A 23 1.92 -2.28 -1.39
C ILE A 23 2.16 -2.41 -2.90
N GLU A 24 2.67 -3.57 -3.31
CA GLU A 24 2.79 -3.92 -4.72
C GLU A 24 1.88 -5.10 -5.03
N ILE A 25 1.22 -5.03 -6.19
CA ILE A 25 0.37 -6.07 -6.73
C ILE A 25 0.88 -6.39 -8.12
N ASP A 26 1.28 -7.64 -8.33
CA ASP A 26 1.63 -8.17 -9.64
C ASP A 26 0.48 -9.03 -10.16
N VAL A 27 0.10 -8.83 -11.41
CA VAL A 27 -0.94 -9.62 -12.08
C VAL A 27 -0.43 -10.09 -13.43
N ALA A 28 -0.30 -11.40 -13.61
CA ALA A 28 -0.02 -12.02 -14.89
C ALA A 28 -1.33 -12.42 -15.57
N THR A 29 -1.50 -11.97 -16.81
CA THR A 29 -2.67 -12.16 -17.67
C THR A 29 -2.26 -12.79 -19.00
N GLY A 30 -3.17 -13.50 -19.66
CA GLY A 30 -2.88 -14.33 -20.83
C GLY A 30 -4.12 -14.66 -21.66
N PRO A 31 -4.00 -15.45 -22.75
CA PRO A 31 -5.16 -16.03 -23.45
C PRO A 31 -5.95 -17.00 -22.57
N GLY A 32 -5.32 -17.53 -21.51
CA GLY A 32 -5.99 -18.33 -20.50
C GLY A 32 -6.91 -17.47 -19.62
N ILE A 33 -8.00 -18.08 -19.16
CA ILE A 33 -9.12 -17.42 -18.48
C ILE A 33 -8.75 -16.97 -17.04
N ILE A 34 -7.65 -17.48 -16.47
CA ILE A 34 -7.34 -17.33 -15.05
C ILE A 34 -6.13 -16.40 -14.87
N PRO A 35 -6.32 -15.14 -14.42
CA PRO A 35 -5.20 -14.28 -14.05
C PRO A 35 -4.50 -14.81 -12.80
N VAL A 36 -3.18 -14.82 -12.81
CA VAL A 36 -2.35 -15.15 -11.63
C VAL A 36 -1.96 -13.84 -10.98
N TYR A 37 -2.12 -13.74 -9.66
CA TYR A 37 -1.78 -12.52 -8.93
C TYR A 37 -1.02 -12.82 -7.65
N SER A 38 -0.14 -11.90 -7.29
CA SER A 38 0.59 -11.90 -6.03
C SER A 38 0.67 -10.48 -5.50
N SER A 39 0.55 -10.33 -4.18
CA SER A 39 0.72 -9.06 -3.52
C SER A 39 1.79 -9.13 -2.45
N ALA A 40 2.44 -8.00 -2.21
CA ALA A 40 3.42 -7.84 -1.15
C ALA A 40 3.27 -6.48 -0.47
N TYR A 41 3.52 -6.45 0.84
CA TYR A 41 3.74 -5.24 1.60
C TYR A 41 5.24 -5.03 1.75
N TYR A 42 5.71 -3.82 1.51
CA TYR A 42 7.08 -3.39 1.77
C TYR A 42 7.06 -2.41 2.94
N ASP A 43 7.89 -2.66 3.96
CA ASP A 43 8.09 -1.70 5.04
C ASP A 43 8.97 -0.52 4.59
N ASN A 44 9.15 0.44 5.49
CA ASN A 44 9.97 1.63 5.24
C ASN A 44 11.48 1.33 5.07
N LYS A 45 11.93 0.12 5.39
CA LYS A 45 13.29 -0.37 5.13
C LYS A 45 13.38 -1.16 3.82
N GLY A 46 12.27 -1.29 3.09
CA GLY A 46 12.19 -2.04 1.84
C GLY A 46 12.11 -3.55 2.04
N LYS A 47 11.93 -4.06 3.26
CA LYS A 47 11.74 -5.49 3.49
C LYS A 47 10.37 -5.91 2.99
N MET A 48 10.35 -6.99 2.20
CA MET A 48 9.16 -7.54 1.57
C MET A 48 8.45 -8.54 2.49
N TYR A 49 7.14 -8.42 2.58
CA TYR A 49 6.24 -9.32 3.30
C TYR A 49 5.17 -9.80 2.33
N SER A 50 5.19 -11.10 2.00
CA SER A 50 4.25 -11.69 1.06
C SER A 50 2.83 -11.68 1.63
N LEU A 51 1.90 -11.17 0.83
CA LEU A 51 0.46 -11.23 1.09
C LEU A 51 -0.21 -12.36 0.30
N GLY A 52 0.55 -13.11 -0.50
CA GLY A 52 0.06 -14.21 -1.34
C GLY A 52 -0.85 -13.74 -2.47
N ALA A 53 -1.70 -14.65 -2.96
CA ALA A 53 -2.71 -14.36 -3.97
C ALA A 53 -3.85 -13.53 -3.36
N PHE A 54 -3.67 -12.21 -3.39
CA PHE A 54 -4.61 -11.23 -2.86
C PHE A 54 -4.58 -10.00 -3.75
N ARG A 55 -5.73 -9.43 -4.11
CA ARG A 55 -5.81 -8.25 -4.99
C ARG A 55 -6.94 -7.29 -4.60
N ASP A 56 -7.94 -7.76 -3.88
CA ASP A 56 -9.09 -6.96 -3.47
C ASP A 56 -9.70 -7.54 -2.18
N GLY A 57 -10.46 -6.72 -1.47
CA GLY A 57 -11.08 -7.03 -0.18
C GLY A 57 -10.14 -6.80 1.01
N CYS A 58 -10.54 -7.33 2.16
CA CYS A 58 -9.79 -7.25 3.41
C CYS A 58 -9.36 -8.65 3.85
N LYS A 59 -8.11 -8.79 4.32
CA LYS A 59 -7.60 -10.03 4.91
C LYS A 59 -6.79 -9.77 6.16
N LYS A 60 -6.90 -10.68 7.12
CA LYS A 60 -5.94 -10.80 8.21
C LYS A 60 -4.61 -11.26 7.66
N THR A 61 -3.53 -10.90 8.33
CA THR A 61 -2.19 -11.38 7.97
C THR A 61 -1.68 -12.37 9.00
N GLN A 62 -0.66 -13.12 8.62
CA GLN A 62 0.10 -13.99 9.53
C GLN A 62 1.13 -13.21 10.37
N TYR A 63 1.31 -11.92 10.12
CA TYR A 63 2.28 -11.08 10.80
C TYR A 63 1.64 -10.48 12.05
N ASP A 64 2.27 -10.73 13.19
CA ASP A 64 1.83 -10.27 14.51
C ASP A 64 1.69 -8.74 14.63
N TRP A 65 2.46 -7.97 13.86
CA TRP A 65 2.40 -6.50 13.81
C TRP A 65 1.38 -5.94 12.80
N ILE A 66 0.86 -6.73 11.86
CA ILE A 66 -0.22 -6.33 10.95
C ILE A 66 -1.49 -7.12 11.26
N LYS A 67 -2.47 -6.45 11.86
CA LYS A 67 -3.81 -7.00 12.09
C LYS A 67 -4.51 -7.33 10.77
N GLN A 68 -4.54 -6.38 9.84
CA GLN A 68 -5.32 -6.49 8.61
C GLN A 68 -4.75 -5.63 7.48
N ILE A 69 -4.91 -6.09 6.25
CA ILE A 69 -4.70 -5.30 5.03
C ILE A 69 -5.97 -5.34 4.20
N CYS A 70 -6.38 -4.18 3.70
CA CYS A 70 -7.50 -4.04 2.78
C CYS A 70 -7.04 -3.35 1.50
N ILE A 71 -7.45 -3.90 0.36
CA ILE A 71 -7.23 -3.32 -0.97
C ILE A 71 -8.60 -3.16 -1.62
N ASP A 72 -8.85 -1.99 -2.17
CA ASP A 72 -10.03 -1.68 -2.97
C ASP A 72 -9.52 -1.28 -4.35
N GLY A 73 -9.40 -2.30 -5.21
CA GLY A 73 -8.85 -2.14 -6.56
C GLY A 73 -9.73 -1.24 -7.41
N SER A 74 -11.06 -1.28 -7.19
CA SER A 74 -12.04 -0.47 -7.91
C SER A 74 -11.86 1.04 -7.68
N LYS A 75 -11.34 1.43 -6.51
CA LYS A 75 -11.06 2.84 -6.16
C LYS A 75 -9.57 3.14 -6.04
N SER A 76 -8.72 2.20 -6.43
CA SER A 76 -7.25 2.30 -6.43
C SER A 76 -6.70 2.80 -5.09
N ARG A 77 -7.21 2.25 -3.99
CA ARG A 77 -6.84 2.62 -2.63
C ARG A 77 -6.66 1.38 -1.76
N ALA A 78 -5.86 1.49 -0.72
CA ALA A 78 -5.62 0.41 0.23
C ALA A 78 -5.36 0.98 1.63
N HIS A 79 -5.45 0.15 2.66
CA HIS A 79 -4.98 0.48 4.00
C HIS A 79 -4.43 -0.74 4.73
N VAL A 80 -3.54 -0.47 5.67
CA VAL A 80 -2.95 -1.44 6.58
C VAL A 80 -3.29 -1.01 7.99
N THR A 81 -3.95 -1.88 8.73
CA THR A 81 -4.25 -1.72 10.15
C THR A 81 -3.25 -2.54 10.94
N TYR A 82 -2.46 -1.87 11.78
CA TYR A 82 -1.46 -2.51 12.62
C TYR A 82 -2.09 -3.03 13.91
N SER A 83 -1.46 -4.00 14.56
CA SER A 83 -1.98 -4.61 15.79
C SER A 83 -2.09 -3.62 16.96
N GLY A 84 -1.31 -2.53 16.95
CA GLY A 84 -1.45 -1.41 17.88
C GLY A 84 -2.58 -0.43 17.58
N GLY A 85 -3.44 -0.72 16.59
CA GLY A 85 -4.60 0.11 16.23
C GLY A 85 -4.29 1.28 15.29
N SER A 86 -3.01 1.58 15.03
CA SER A 86 -2.64 2.58 14.03
C SER A 86 -2.98 2.10 12.61
N ARG A 87 -3.19 3.06 11.71
CA ARG A 87 -3.55 2.78 10.31
C ARG A 87 -2.73 3.62 9.36
N ASN A 88 -2.20 2.97 8.33
CA ASN A 88 -1.63 3.64 7.16
C ASN A 88 -2.56 3.45 5.96
N CYS A 89 -2.79 4.52 5.21
CA CYS A 89 -3.57 4.48 3.98
C CYS A 89 -2.67 4.67 2.76
N TYR A 90 -3.12 4.12 1.64
CA TYR A 90 -2.34 4.07 0.41
C TYR A 90 -3.23 4.39 -0.79
N LYS A 91 -2.65 5.03 -1.80
CA LYS A 91 -3.25 5.28 -3.11
C LYS A 91 -2.36 4.66 -4.17
N GLN A 92 -2.96 4.05 -5.19
CA GLN A 92 -2.21 3.62 -6.36
C GLN A 92 -1.57 4.83 -7.04
N THR A 93 -0.25 4.80 -7.15
CA THR A 93 0.56 5.84 -7.80
C THR A 93 1.27 5.34 -9.04
N LYS A 94 1.29 4.01 -9.24
CA LYS A 94 1.81 3.39 -10.46
C LYS A 94 0.87 2.32 -10.97
N ASP A 95 0.68 2.33 -12.28
CA ASP A 95 0.10 1.26 -13.09
C ASP A 95 1.03 1.07 -14.29
N SER A 96 1.57 -0.13 -14.44
CA SER A 96 2.45 -0.43 -15.55
C SER A 96 2.24 -1.86 -16.03
N SER A 97 2.45 -2.08 -17.32
CA SER A 97 2.47 -3.42 -17.87
C SER A 97 3.64 -3.65 -18.79
N LYS A 98 4.07 -4.91 -18.87
CA LYS A 98 5.06 -5.38 -19.84
C LYS A 98 4.64 -6.73 -20.39
N LEU A 99 5.12 -7.04 -21.58
CA LEU A 99 5.08 -8.43 -22.05
C LEU A 99 5.90 -9.27 -21.09
N CYS A 100 5.33 -10.39 -20.70
CA CYS A 100 5.99 -11.39 -19.86
C CYS A 100 5.49 -12.77 -20.26
N GLY A 101 6.17 -13.80 -19.80
CA GLY A 101 5.87 -15.16 -20.22
C GLY A 101 6.59 -15.54 -21.51
N GLY A 102 7.05 -16.79 -21.49
CA GLY A 102 7.66 -17.55 -22.56
C GLY A 102 7.42 -19.01 -22.22
N SER A 103 8.03 -19.94 -22.96
CA SER A 103 7.80 -21.39 -22.80
C SER A 103 7.98 -21.92 -21.36
N SER A 104 8.71 -21.19 -20.51
CA SER A 104 9.01 -21.52 -19.12
C SER A 104 8.23 -20.72 -18.06
N GLY A 105 7.41 -19.73 -18.44
CA GLY A 105 6.72 -18.83 -17.50
C GLY A 105 5.23 -19.11 -17.37
N CYS A 106 4.66 -18.97 -16.16
CA CYS A 106 3.21 -18.94 -15.87
C CYS A 106 2.38 -19.95 -16.69
N TRP A 107 2.40 -21.22 -16.25
CA TRP A 107 1.72 -22.33 -16.93
C TRP A 107 2.18 -22.56 -18.39
N GLY A 108 3.47 -22.39 -18.68
CA GLY A 108 4.06 -22.77 -19.98
C GLY A 108 3.81 -21.78 -21.11
N GLY A 109 3.73 -20.48 -20.81
CA GLY A 109 3.56 -19.40 -21.79
C GLY A 109 2.13 -18.87 -21.89
N VAL A 110 1.23 -19.30 -21.01
CA VAL A 110 -0.16 -18.82 -21.00
C VAL A 110 -0.22 -17.35 -20.63
N CYS A 111 0.55 -16.88 -19.64
CA CYS A 111 0.48 -15.47 -19.26
C CYS A 111 1.41 -14.64 -20.15
N THR A 112 0.86 -13.82 -21.03
CA THR A 112 1.58 -13.01 -22.03
C THR A 112 1.84 -11.56 -21.59
N ARG A 113 1.17 -11.10 -20.53
CA ARG A 113 1.30 -9.73 -20.02
C ARG A 113 1.27 -9.69 -18.50
N CYS A 114 2.24 -8.98 -17.94
CA CYS A 114 2.36 -8.75 -16.50
C CYS A 114 2.07 -7.29 -16.21
N TRP A 115 1.17 -7.07 -15.26
CA TRP A 115 0.81 -5.79 -14.70
C TRP A 115 1.46 -5.66 -13.32
N ASN A 116 1.93 -4.46 -13.01
CA ASN A 116 2.46 -4.09 -11.71
C ASN A 116 1.77 -2.81 -11.25
N TYR A 117 1.09 -2.90 -10.11
CA TYR A 117 0.41 -1.79 -9.46
C TYR A 117 1.14 -1.47 -8.17
N VAL A 118 1.49 -0.20 -7.96
CA VAL A 118 2.16 0.26 -6.74
C VAL A 118 1.28 1.25 -6.01
N TYR A 119 1.07 0.99 -4.73
CA TYR A 119 0.30 1.80 -3.80
C TYR A 119 1.24 2.41 -2.78
N THR A 120 1.35 3.73 -2.78
CA THR A 120 2.22 4.47 -1.85
C THR A 120 1.40 5.15 -0.76
N LYS A 121 2.03 5.38 0.39
CA LYS A 121 1.39 5.98 1.55
C LYS A 121 0.76 7.34 1.21
N THR A 122 -0.43 7.60 1.74
CA THR A 122 -1.19 8.85 1.60
C THR A 122 -2.02 9.09 2.86
N SER A 123 -2.62 10.28 2.97
CA SER A 123 -3.55 10.58 4.06
C SER A 123 -4.78 9.69 4.01
N CYS A 124 -5.25 9.24 5.18
CA CYS A 124 -6.45 8.41 5.29
C CYS A 124 -7.73 9.21 5.03
N THR A 125 -8.33 9.01 3.87
CA THR A 125 -9.63 9.62 3.48
C THR A 125 -10.77 8.60 3.44
N TRP A 126 -10.48 7.31 3.67
CA TRP A 126 -11.45 6.22 3.65
C TRP A 126 -11.58 5.58 5.04
N ARG A 127 -12.82 5.38 5.50
CA ARG A 127 -13.15 4.59 6.69
C ARG A 127 -13.03 3.07 6.43
N SER A 128 -12.32 2.33 7.28
CA SER A 128 -12.30 0.85 7.26
C SER A 128 -13.66 0.28 7.69
N ALA A 129 -13.95 -0.97 7.34
CA ALA A 129 -15.11 -1.68 7.89
C ALA A 129 -15.03 -1.75 9.43
N ASP A 130 -13.83 -1.95 9.98
CA ASP A 130 -13.52 -1.89 11.42
C ASP A 130 -13.79 -0.50 12.05
N ASP A 131 -13.91 0.58 11.28
CA ASP A 131 -14.24 1.92 11.83
C ASP A 131 -15.75 2.12 12.03
N ILE A 132 -16.59 1.27 11.42
CA ILE A 132 -18.04 1.37 11.49
C ILE A 132 -18.57 0.74 12.78
N GLU A 133 -17.81 -0.20 13.36
CA GLU A 133 -18.17 -0.92 14.59
C GLU A 133 -17.65 -0.26 15.88
N ALA A 134 -16.93 0.86 15.81
CA ALA A 134 -16.64 1.63 17.02
C ALA A 134 -17.98 2.15 17.57
N PRO A 135 -18.44 1.68 18.75
CA PRO A 135 -19.72 2.12 19.28
C PRO A 135 -19.63 3.62 19.49
N THR A 136 -20.58 4.35 18.93
CA THR A 136 -20.96 5.67 19.41
C THR A 136 -21.40 5.49 20.85
N GLY A 137 -20.44 5.60 21.77
CA GLY A 137 -20.73 5.84 23.17
C GLY A 137 -21.36 7.23 23.25
N GLU A 138 -22.68 7.28 23.06
CA GLU A 138 -23.51 8.31 23.67
C GLU A 138 -23.24 8.25 25.17
N GLN A 139 -22.33 9.10 25.64
CA GLN A 139 -22.38 9.55 27.02
C GLN A 139 -23.50 10.58 27.11
N GLU A 140 -24.74 10.10 27.27
CA GLU A 140 -25.77 10.93 27.89
C GLU A 140 -25.50 10.95 29.40
N SER A 141 -24.88 12.05 29.84
CA SER A 141 -24.89 12.48 31.23
C SER A 141 -25.67 13.78 31.26
N THR A 142 -26.92 13.74 31.72
CA THR A 142 -27.49 14.54 32.82
C THR A 142 -28.95 14.16 32.98
#